data_AF-B6SHA4-F1
#
_entry.id   AF-B6SHA4-F1
#
_cell.length_a   1.000
_cell.length_b   1.000
_cell.length_c   1.000
_cell.angle_alpha   90.00
_cell.angle_beta   90.00
_cell.angle_gamma   90.00
#
_symmetry.space_group_name_H-M   'P 1'
#
loop_
_entity.id
_entity.type
_entity.pdbx_description
1 polymer ?
#
loop_
_entity_poly.entity_id
_entity_poly.type
_entity_poly.pdbx_seq_one_letter_code
_entity_poly.pdbx_strand_id
1 'polypeptide(L)'
;MQTQNQHLLQQLTDRDDFNIKLVSDSVKMKQACSSLLSDKLMLEKQLQQVNTSLESSKLKIARGEEQMKTCVAQAIKTSAENRHLTISLERIALEVSNTDKELKWLRSSVGSSEKEYEQTQQKISELRALLEHERSERRRLEEQYEEVKNEVMELTSETEETTVRKLEDEIKECKGILKCGVCFDRPKEVVITKCFHLFCSLCIQRNLEIRHRKCPGCGTPFGQNDVREVKI
;
A
#
# COMPACT_ATOMS: atom_id res chain seq x y z
N MET A 1 80.31 -68.40 -126.48
CA MET A 1 78.94 -68.89 -126.26
C MET A 1 78.69 -69.30 -124.80
N GLN A 2 79.53 -70.12 -124.16
CA GLN A 2 79.30 -70.62 -122.79
C GLN A 2 79.41 -69.56 -121.67
N THR A 3 80.44 -68.71 -121.70
CA THR A 3 80.68 -67.64 -120.70
C THR A 3 79.65 -66.51 -120.72
N GLN A 4 79.13 -66.18 -121.90
CA GLN A 4 78.10 -65.14 -122.08
C GLN A 4 76.75 -65.60 -121.53
N ASN A 5 76.39 -66.87 -121.71
CA ASN A 5 75.20 -67.46 -121.11
C ASN A 5 75.30 -67.49 -119.57
N GLN A 6 76.48 -67.75 -119.01
CA GLN A 6 76.69 -67.74 -117.57
C GLN A 6 76.56 -66.33 -116.95
N HIS A 7 77.06 -65.30 -117.64
CA HIS A 7 76.89 -63.91 -117.22
C HIS A 7 75.42 -63.45 -117.30
N LEU A 8 74.70 -63.82 -118.36
CA LEU A 8 73.27 -63.53 -118.50
C LEU A 8 72.42 -64.25 -117.43
N LEU A 9 72.78 -65.49 -117.07
CA LEU A 9 72.15 -66.22 -115.97
C LEU A 9 72.39 -65.51 -114.63
N GLN A 10 73.61 -65.06 -114.34
CA GLN A 10 73.91 -64.31 -113.12
C GLN A 10 73.11 -63.00 -113.04
N GLN A 11 73.02 -62.24 -114.14
CA GLN A 11 72.21 -61.02 -114.20
C GLN A 11 70.71 -61.28 -114.00
N LEU A 12 70.21 -62.41 -114.51
CA LEU A 12 68.82 -62.82 -114.27
C LEU A 12 68.60 -63.17 -112.80
N THR A 13 69.51 -63.93 -112.18
CA THR A 13 69.47 -64.25 -110.75
C THR A 13 69.54 -62.99 -109.87
N ASP A 14 70.48 -62.08 -110.13
CA ASP A 14 70.62 -60.83 -109.36
C ASP A 14 69.37 -59.95 -109.50
N ARG A 15 68.77 -59.90 -110.70
CA ARG A 15 67.52 -59.19 -110.96
C ARG A 15 66.34 -59.84 -110.23
N ASP A 16 66.27 -61.16 -110.24
CA ASP A 16 65.21 -61.91 -109.59
C ASP A 16 65.31 -61.80 -108.05
N ASP A 17 66.53 -61.84 -107.48
CA ASP A 17 66.79 -61.58 -106.06
C ASP A 17 66.42 -60.15 -105.66
N PHE A 18 66.75 -59.16 -106.50
CA PHE A 18 66.35 -57.77 -106.30
C PHE A 18 64.82 -57.61 -106.35
N ASN A 19 64.15 -58.27 -107.31
CA ASN A 19 62.69 -58.27 -107.40
C ASN A 19 62.04 -58.93 -106.18
N ILE A 20 62.58 -60.06 -105.68
CA ILE A 20 62.11 -60.72 -104.44
C ILE A 20 62.25 -59.76 -103.25
N LYS A 21 63.38 -59.05 -103.13
CA LYS A 21 63.60 -58.08 -102.06
C LYS A 21 62.61 -56.91 -102.13
N LEU A 22 62.40 -56.34 -103.32
CA LEU A 22 61.40 -55.28 -103.52
C LEU A 22 59.98 -55.73 -103.17
N VAL A 23 59.59 -56.94 -103.56
CA VAL A 23 58.28 -57.51 -103.21
C VAL A 23 58.18 -57.74 -101.70
N SER A 24 59.22 -58.30 -101.07
CA SER A 24 59.29 -58.49 -99.62
C SER A 24 59.15 -57.17 -98.87
N ASP A 25 59.89 -56.14 -99.28
CA ASP A 25 59.85 -54.82 -98.66
C ASP A 25 58.52 -54.11 -98.92
N SER A 26 57.93 -54.26 -100.11
CA SER A 26 56.58 -53.76 -100.42
C SER A 26 55.51 -54.40 -99.53
N VAL A 27 55.59 -55.72 -99.30
CA VAL A 27 54.68 -56.44 -98.40
C VAL A 27 54.87 -55.98 -96.95
N LYS A 28 56.11 -55.88 -96.47
CA LYS A 28 56.42 -55.37 -95.12
C LYS A 28 55.89 -53.94 -94.93
N MET A 29 56.09 -53.07 -95.92
CA MET A 29 55.58 -51.70 -95.88
C MET A 29 54.05 -51.66 -95.87
N LYS A 30 53.37 -52.47 -96.69
CA LYS A 30 51.89 -52.56 -96.68
C LYS A 30 51.38 -53.07 -95.33
N GLN A 31 52.02 -54.10 -94.77
CA GLN A 31 51.65 -54.63 -93.46
C GLN A 31 51.86 -53.59 -92.35
N ALA A 32 53.00 -52.88 -92.35
CA ALA A 32 53.26 -51.79 -91.42
C ALA A 32 52.24 -50.65 -91.56
N CYS A 33 51.93 -50.22 -92.79
CA CYS A 33 50.90 -49.21 -93.06
C CYS A 33 49.51 -49.66 -92.56
N SER A 34 49.14 -50.92 -92.78
CA SER A 34 47.86 -51.45 -92.27
C SER A 34 47.80 -51.49 -90.74
N SER A 35 48.91 -51.85 -90.07
CA SER A 35 49.02 -51.83 -88.61
C SER A 35 48.87 -50.41 -88.07
N LEU A 36 49.64 -49.46 -88.62
CA LEU A 36 49.58 -48.04 -88.20
C LEU A 36 48.20 -47.42 -88.43
N LEU A 37 47.50 -47.82 -89.51
CA LEU A 37 46.14 -47.36 -89.78
C LEU A 37 45.14 -47.92 -88.78
N SER A 38 45.28 -49.20 -88.39
CA SER A 38 44.49 -49.79 -87.30
C SER A 38 44.75 -49.09 -85.97
N ASP A 39 46.01 -48.82 -85.64
CA ASP A 39 46.40 -48.12 -84.41
C ASP A 39 45.86 -46.69 -84.37
N LYS A 40 45.94 -45.96 -85.49
CA LYS A 40 45.35 -44.62 -85.64
C LYS A 40 43.85 -44.64 -85.35
N LEU A 41 43.10 -45.57 -85.97
CA LEU A 41 41.65 -45.69 -85.76
C LEU A 41 41.31 -46.03 -84.29
N MET A 42 42.10 -46.90 -83.66
CA MET A 42 41.95 -47.24 -82.25
C MET A 42 42.18 -46.03 -81.34
N LEU A 43 43.24 -45.26 -81.59
CA LEU A 43 43.55 -44.03 -80.85
C LEU A 43 42.49 -42.95 -81.06
N GLU A 44 41.96 -42.78 -82.28
CA GLU A 44 40.85 -41.86 -82.55
C GLU A 44 39.61 -42.22 -81.74
N LYS A 45 39.27 -43.52 -81.66
CA LYS A 45 38.14 -44.00 -80.84
C LYS A 45 38.37 -43.76 -79.36
N GLN A 46 39.58 -44.04 -78.84
CA GLN A 46 39.93 -43.77 -77.45
C GLN A 46 39.86 -42.27 -77.13
N LEU A 47 40.35 -41.41 -78.03
CA LEU A 47 40.28 -39.95 -77.87
C LEU A 47 38.83 -39.45 -77.83
N GLN A 48 37.96 -39.99 -78.69
CA GLN A 48 36.53 -39.67 -78.66
C GLN A 48 35.87 -40.11 -77.34
N GLN A 49 36.22 -41.29 -76.81
CA GLN A 49 35.72 -41.77 -75.52
C GLN A 49 36.19 -40.91 -74.35
N VAL A 50 37.46 -40.50 -74.34
CA VAL A 50 38.00 -39.60 -73.31
C VAL A 50 37.34 -38.23 -73.40
N ASN A 51 37.16 -37.67 -74.59
CA ASN A 51 36.49 -36.38 -74.77
C ASN A 51 35.04 -36.39 -74.27
N THR A 52 34.27 -37.43 -74.58
CA THR A 52 32.89 -37.55 -74.06
C THR A 52 32.86 -37.69 -72.53
N SER A 53 33.80 -38.42 -71.96
CA SER A 53 33.94 -38.57 -70.50
C SER A 53 34.36 -37.24 -69.83
N LEU A 54 35.25 -36.49 -70.47
CA LEU A 54 35.68 -35.16 -70.03
C LEU A 54 34.53 -34.16 -70.03
N GLU A 55 33.75 -34.09 -71.11
CA GLU A 55 32.58 -33.21 -71.19
C GLU A 55 31.50 -33.58 -70.15
N SER A 56 31.28 -34.88 -69.91
CA SER A 56 30.40 -35.34 -68.82
C SER A 56 30.89 -34.87 -67.45
N SER A 57 32.19 -34.96 -67.21
CA SER A 57 32.80 -34.55 -65.94
C SER A 57 32.75 -33.03 -65.74
N LYS A 58 33.02 -32.24 -66.79
CA LYS A 58 32.85 -30.78 -66.78
C LYS A 58 31.42 -30.37 -66.42
N LEU A 59 30.43 -31.03 -67.01
CA LEU A 59 29.02 -30.76 -66.71
C LEU A 59 28.67 -31.09 -65.25
N LYS A 60 29.21 -32.19 -64.70
CA LYS A 60 29.03 -32.54 -63.27
C LYS A 60 29.69 -31.53 -62.34
N ILE A 61 30.89 -31.07 -62.67
CA ILE A 61 31.60 -30.03 -61.90
C ILE A 61 30.79 -28.74 -61.89
N ALA A 62 30.35 -28.26 -63.06
CA ALA A 62 29.55 -27.04 -63.15
C ALA A 62 28.23 -27.11 -62.35
N ARG A 63 27.55 -28.28 -62.39
CA ARG A 63 26.35 -28.52 -61.56
C ARG A 63 26.68 -28.51 -60.07
N GLY A 64 27.78 -29.15 -59.66
CA GLY A 64 28.23 -29.16 -58.27
C GLY A 64 28.60 -27.77 -57.76
N GLU A 65 29.27 -26.96 -58.57
CA GLU A 65 29.60 -25.58 -58.25
C GLU A 65 28.35 -24.72 -58.06
N GLU A 66 27.33 -24.88 -58.93
CA GLU A 66 26.08 -24.13 -58.81
C GLU A 66 25.27 -24.53 -57.56
N GLN A 67 25.23 -25.84 -57.27
CA GLN A 67 24.63 -26.34 -56.03
C GLN A 67 25.37 -25.80 -54.79
N MET A 68 26.71 -25.80 -54.81
CA MET A 68 27.51 -25.27 -53.71
C MET A 68 27.24 -23.78 -53.50
N LYS A 69 27.20 -22.97 -54.57
CA LYS A 69 26.85 -21.54 -54.48
C LYS A 69 25.49 -21.33 -53.83
N THR A 70 24.49 -22.12 -54.23
CA THR A 70 23.14 -22.04 -53.67
C THR A 70 23.13 -22.40 -52.18
N CYS A 71 23.81 -23.49 -51.80
CA CYS A 71 23.93 -23.91 -50.40
C CYS A 71 24.64 -22.85 -49.54
N VAL A 72 25.73 -22.26 -50.04
CA VAL A 72 26.48 -21.20 -49.35
C VAL A 72 25.61 -19.94 -49.19
N ALA A 73 24.91 -19.52 -50.25
CA ALA A 73 24.01 -18.37 -50.17
C ALA A 73 22.89 -18.58 -49.14
N GLN A 74 22.31 -19.78 -49.10
CA GLN A 74 21.29 -20.14 -48.13
C GLN A 74 21.86 -20.16 -46.70
N ALA A 75 23.05 -20.71 -46.50
CA ALA A 75 23.72 -20.74 -45.19
C ALA A 75 24.02 -19.32 -44.67
N ILE A 76 24.49 -18.42 -45.54
CA ILE A 76 24.73 -17.01 -45.20
C ILE A 76 23.41 -16.33 -44.79
N LYS A 77 22.34 -16.52 -45.57
CA LYS A 77 21.02 -15.94 -45.27
C LYS A 77 20.50 -16.41 -43.91
N THR A 78 20.47 -17.72 -43.67
CA THR A 78 20.00 -18.29 -42.40
C THR A 78 20.89 -17.89 -41.22
N SER A 79 22.21 -17.78 -41.42
CA SER A 79 23.12 -17.27 -40.39
C SER A 79 22.82 -15.81 -40.02
N ALA A 80 22.49 -14.96 -40.99
CA ALA A 80 22.11 -13.57 -40.72
C ALA A 80 20.78 -13.48 -39.96
N GLU A 81 19.78 -14.27 -40.36
CA GLU A 81 18.49 -14.37 -39.67
C GLU A 81 18.66 -14.83 -38.21
N ASN A 82 19.46 -15.89 -37.97
CA ASN A 82 19.76 -16.37 -36.62
C ASN A 82 20.46 -15.32 -35.76
N ARG A 83 21.39 -14.55 -36.34
CA ARG A 83 22.04 -13.43 -35.65
C ARG A 83 21.04 -12.35 -35.26
N HIS A 84 20.12 -11.99 -36.16
CA HIS A 84 19.06 -11.02 -35.86
C HIS A 84 18.12 -11.51 -34.75
N LEU A 85 17.72 -12.79 -34.78
CA LEU A 85 16.91 -13.40 -33.74
C LEU A 85 17.63 -13.39 -32.38
N THR A 86 18.92 -13.73 -32.36
CA THR A 86 19.73 -13.72 -31.14
C THR A 86 19.77 -12.33 -30.50
N ILE A 87 20.07 -11.30 -31.28
CA ILE A 87 20.08 -9.90 -30.80
C ILE A 87 18.70 -9.48 -30.28
N SER A 88 17.61 -9.87 -30.96
CA SER A 88 16.26 -9.55 -30.50
C SER A 88 15.91 -10.25 -29.19
N LEU A 89 16.33 -11.51 -29.01
CA LEU A 89 16.13 -12.27 -27.78
C LEU A 89 16.91 -11.66 -26.61
N GLU A 90 18.16 -11.28 -26.83
CA GLU A 90 18.98 -10.59 -25.80
C GLU A 90 18.35 -9.27 -25.36
N ARG A 91 17.83 -8.48 -26.31
CA ARG A 91 17.11 -7.24 -26.00
C ARG A 91 15.86 -7.50 -25.15
N ILE A 92 15.03 -8.46 -25.54
CA ILE A 92 13.81 -8.81 -24.79
C ILE A 92 14.18 -9.33 -23.39
N ALA A 93 15.24 -10.14 -23.27
CA ALA A 93 15.71 -10.64 -21.98
C ALA A 93 16.15 -9.49 -21.05
N LEU A 94 16.81 -8.46 -21.60
CA LEU A 94 17.18 -7.27 -20.83
C LEU A 94 15.95 -6.47 -20.37
N GLU A 95 14.96 -6.29 -21.25
CA GLU A 95 13.70 -5.61 -20.91
C GLU A 95 12.92 -6.34 -19.82
N VAL A 96 12.84 -7.67 -19.91
CA VAL A 96 12.26 -8.53 -18.85
C VAL A 96 13.03 -8.39 -17.54
N SER A 97 14.37 -8.36 -17.57
CA SER A 97 15.16 -8.16 -16.36
C SER A 97 14.94 -6.79 -15.72
N ASN A 98 14.76 -5.74 -16.53
CA ASN A 98 14.52 -4.38 -16.02
C ASN A 98 13.12 -4.26 -15.41
N THR A 99 12.10 -4.77 -16.10
CA THR A 99 10.71 -4.78 -15.59
C THR A 99 10.58 -5.63 -14.32
N ASP A 100 11.30 -6.75 -14.19
CA ASP A 100 11.35 -7.53 -12.94
C ASP A 100 11.94 -6.73 -11.76
N LYS A 101 12.99 -5.92 -12.01
CA LYS A 101 13.56 -5.03 -10.98
C LYS A 101 12.57 -3.95 -10.56
N GLU A 102 11.87 -3.33 -11.52
CA GLU A 102 10.82 -2.34 -11.24
C GLU A 102 9.66 -2.96 -10.44
N LEU A 103 9.20 -4.14 -10.82
CA LEU A 103 8.15 -4.87 -10.08
C LEU A 103 8.58 -5.21 -8.66
N LYS A 104 9.83 -5.61 -8.44
CA LYS A 104 10.38 -5.85 -7.10
C LYS A 104 10.39 -4.57 -6.26
N TRP A 105 10.83 -3.45 -6.84
CA TRP A 105 10.83 -2.16 -6.15
C TRP A 105 9.42 -1.71 -5.79
N LEU A 106 8.47 -1.77 -6.74
CA LEU A 106 7.07 -1.44 -6.50
C LEU A 106 6.46 -2.30 -5.40
N ARG A 107 6.73 -3.61 -5.39
CA ARG A 107 6.27 -4.52 -4.34
C ARG A 107 6.79 -4.13 -2.96
N SER A 108 8.07 -3.76 -2.86
CA SER A 108 8.64 -3.25 -1.60
C SER A 108 7.98 -1.96 -1.16
N SER A 109 7.72 -1.02 -2.08
CA SER A 109 7.06 0.25 -1.78
C SER A 109 5.60 0.06 -1.34
N VAL A 110 4.87 -0.87 -1.96
CA VAL A 110 3.51 -1.23 -1.54
C VAL A 110 3.55 -1.84 -0.14
N GLY A 111 4.46 -2.78 0.11
CA GLY A 111 4.59 -3.42 1.41
C GLY A 111 4.95 -2.46 2.56
N SER A 112 5.71 -1.38 2.29
CA SER A 112 5.93 -0.32 3.29
C SER A 112 4.67 0.51 3.53
N SER A 113 3.96 0.89 2.45
CA SER A 113 2.71 1.66 2.56
C SER A 113 1.60 0.87 3.28
N GLU A 114 1.51 -0.44 3.06
CA GLU A 114 0.56 -1.32 3.75
C GLU A 114 0.83 -1.36 5.25
N LYS A 115 2.10 -1.46 5.66
CA LYS A 115 2.48 -1.41 7.09
C LYS A 115 2.15 -0.07 7.73
N GLU A 116 2.40 1.04 7.04
CA GLU A 116 2.04 2.38 7.53
C GLU A 116 0.51 2.53 7.66
N TYR A 117 -0.23 2.00 6.70
CA TYR A 117 -1.68 1.97 6.73
C TYR A 117 -2.21 1.14 7.92
N GLU A 118 -1.68 -0.06 8.14
CA GLU A 118 -2.04 -0.90 9.30
C GLU A 118 -1.75 -0.20 10.63
N GLN A 119 -0.58 0.43 10.78
CA GLN A 119 -0.23 1.21 11.98
C GLN A 119 -1.19 2.39 12.20
N THR A 120 -1.56 3.08 11.12
CA THR A 120 -2.50 4.20 11.19
C THR A 120 -3.89 3.71 11.59
N GLN A 121 -4.34 2.59 11.04
CA GLN A 121 -5.62 1.99 11.37
C GLN A 121 -5.68 1.50 12.82
N GLN A 122 -4.57 0.97 13.34
CA GLN A 122 -4.45 0.63 14.76
C GLN A 122 -4.57 1.87 15.66
N LYS A 123 -3.81 2.94 15.36
CA LYS A 123 -3.90 4.22 16.10
C LYS A 123 -5.30 4.82 16.08
N ILE A 124 -5.99 4.77 14.94
CA ILE A 124 -7.38 5.22 14.82
C ILE A 124 -8.29 4.41 15.74
N SER A 125 -8.08 3.09 15.83
CA SER A 125 -8.87 2.22 16.69
C SER A 125 -8.63 2.50 18.17
N GLU A 126 -7.37 2.73 18.57
CA GLU A 126 -6.99 3.13 19.93
C GLU A 126 -7.61 4.49 20.32
N LEU A 127 -7.52 5.50 19.44
CA LEU A 127 -8.11 6.81 19.66
C LEU A 127 -9.64 6.75 19.76
N ARG A 128 -10.29 5.89 18.96
CA ARG A 128 -11.74 5.66 19.07
C ARG A 128 -12.13 5.07 20.42
N ALA A 129 -11.36 4.10 20.93
CA ALA A 129 -11.60 3.51 22.24
C ALA A 129 -11.43 4.52 23.37
N LEU A 130 -10.36 5.34 23.32
CA LEU A 130 -10.14 6.42 24.29
C LEU A 130 -11.25 7.47 24.24
N LEU A 131 -11.69 7.87 23.04
CA LEU A 131 -12.80 8.80 22.89
C LEU A 131 -14.09 8.28 23.52
N GLU A 132 -14.39 6.99 23.37
CA GLU A 132 -15.57 6.40 23.98
C GLU A 132 -15.44 6.31 25.51
N HIS A 133 -14.25 5.97 26.02
CA HIS A 133 -13.96 5.99 27.46
C HIS A 133 -14.16 7.40 28.07
N GLU A 134 -13.59 8.44 27.44
CA GLU A 134 -13.78 9.82 27.90
C GLU A 134 -15.24 10.26 27.85
N ARG A 135 -16.00 9.80 26.84
CA ARG A 135 -17.45 10.06 26.76
C ARG A 135 -18.24 9.38 27.87
N SER A 136 -17.87 8.16 28.25
CA SER A 136 -18.51 7.48 29.39
C SER A 136 -18.16 8.15 30.71
N GLU A 137 -16.88 8.51 30.92
CA GLU A 137 -16.46 9.20 32.15
C GLU A 137 -17.10 10.58 32.28
N ARG A 138 -17.19 11.33 31.17
CA ARG A 138 -17.91 12.61 31.16
C ARG A 138 -19.37 12.44 31.57
N ARG A 139 -20.08 11.45 31.03
CA ARG A 139 -21.48 11.17 31.42
C ARG A 139 -21.59 10.86 32.90
N ARG A 140 -20.71 10.01 33.44
CA ARG A 140 -20.68 9.66 34.86
C ARG A 140 -20.46 10.89 35.76
N LEU A 141 -19.53 11.77 35.37
CA LEU A 141 -19.26 13.01 36.09
C LEU A 141 -20.42 14.01 35.99
N GLU A 142 -21.08 14.10 34.83
CA GLU A 142 -22.29 14.92 34.64
C GLU A 142 -23.44 14.43 35.54
N GLU A 143 -23.64 13.11 35.64
CA GLU A 143 -24.62 12.50 36.55
C GLU A 143 -24.31 12.81 38.02
N GLN A 144 -23.05 12.60 38.45
CA GLN A 144 -22.61 12.92 39.82
C GLN A 144 -22.74 14.42 40.15
N TYR A 145 -22.45 15.29 39.18
CA TYR A 145 -22.61 16.73 39.35
C TYR A 145 -24.07 17.11 39.57
N GLU A 146 -24.99 16.53 38.79
CA GLU A 146 -26.42 16.81 38.93
C GLU A 146 -26.98 16.26 40.25
N GLU A 147 -26.51 15.09 40.72
CA GLU A 147 -26.83 14.55 42.04
C GLU A 147 -26.43 15.51 43.17
N VAL A 148 -25.17 15.93 43.20
CA VAL A 148 -24.66 16.86 44.24
C VAL A 148 -25.37 18.21 44.15
N LYS A 149 -25.61 18.72 42.94
CA LYS A 149 -26.34 19.96 42.73
C LYS A 149 -27.77 19.89 43.29
N ASN A 150 -28.46 18.77 43.09
CA ASN A 150 -29.78 18.54 43.65
C ASN A 150 -29.73 18.44 45.18
N GLU A 151 -28.77 17.72 45.74
CA GLU A 151 -28.57 17.62 47.20
C GLU A 151 -28.31 19.00 47.83
N VAL A 152 -27.46 19.82 47.19
CA VAL A 152 -27.22 21.21 47.65
C VAL A 152 -28.49 22.05 47.57
N MET A 153 -29.29 21.91 46.51
CA MET A 153 -30.55 22.63 46.36
C MET A 153 -31.58 22.22 47.43
N GLU A 154 -31.70 20.93 47.72
CA GLU A 154 -32.56 20.42 48.80
C GLU A 154 -32.10 20.94 50.15
N LEU A 155 -30.82 20.76 50.50
CA LEU A 155 -30.26 21.23 51.77
C LEU A 155 -30.40 22.74 51.94
N THR A 156 -30.13 23.55 50.92
CA THR A 156 -30.29 25.01 51.00
C THR A 156 -31.75 25.39 51.21
N SER A 157 -32.70 24.77 50.51
CA SER A 157 -34.12 25.03 50.69
C SER A 157 -34.64 24.65 52.08
N GLU A 158 -34.26 23.47 52.60
CA GLU A 158 -34.67 22.99 53.92
C GLU A 158 -34.04 23.83 55.04
N THR A 159 -32.77 24.21 54.89
CA THR A 159 -32.06 24.98 55.92
C THR A 159 -32.54 26.42 55.96
N GLU A 160 -32.77 27.05 54.81
CA GLU A 160 -33.32 28.41 54.74
C GLU A 160 -34.74 28.47 55.32
N GLU A 161 -35.63 27.56 54.92
CA GLU A 161 -37.02 27.58 55.38
C GLU A 161 -37.13 27.29 56.89
N THR A 162 -36.34 26.34 57.41
CA THR A 162 -36.35 26.02 58.85
C THR A 162 -35.67 27.08 59.72
N THR A 163 -34.60 27.72 59.24
CA THR A 163 -33.93 28.79 60.00
C THR A 163 -34.75 30.07 60.02
N VAL A 164 -35.35 30.46 58.88
CA VAL A 164 -36.24 31.62 58.81
C VAL A 164 -37.43 31.42 59.75
N ARG A 165 -38.06 30.26 59.74
CA ARG A 165 -39.21 29.98 60.61
C ARG A 165 -38.86 30.01 62.11
N LYS A 166 -37.71 29.45 62.50
CA LYS A 166 -37.20 29.54 63.88
C LYS A 166 -36.95 30.99 64.30
N LEU A 167 -36.31 31.78 63.45
CA LEU A 167 -36.06 33.20 63.72
C LEU A 167 -37.37 34.00 63.83
N GLU A 168 -38.37 33.71 62.98
CA GLU A 168 -39.69 34.33 63.07
C GLU A 168 -40.41 33.99 64.38
N ASP A 169 -40.34 32.74 64.83
CA ASP A 169 -40.91 32.29 66.11
C ASP A 169 -40.19 32.95 67.31
N GLU A 170 -38.85 33.03 67.28
CA GLU A 170 -38.07 33.73 68.31
C GLU A 170 -38.40 35.23 68.35
N ILE A 171 -38.52 35.88 67.19
CA ILE A 171 -38.96 37.29 67.08
C ILE A 171 -40.36 37.46 67.67
N LYS A 172 -41.27 36.52 67.39
CA LYS A 172 -42.65 36.55 67.89
C LYS A 172 -42.69 36.38 69.40
N GLU A 173 -41.89 35.48 69.97
CA GLU A 173 -41.75 35.30 71.41
C GLU A 173 -41.18 36.56 72.08
N CYS A 174 -40.10 37.11 71.54
CA CYS A 174 -39.50 38.37 72.03
C CYS A 174 -40.50 39.52 72.00
N LYS A 175 -41.25 39.67 70.90
CA LYS A 175 -42.33 40.67 70.79
C LYS A 175 -43.45 40.42 71.81
N GLY A 176 -43.77 39.16 72.11
CA GLY A 176 -44.73 38.78 73.14
C GLY A 176 -44.31 39.22 74.54
N ILE A 177 -43.04 39.06 74.90
CA ILE A 177 -42.47 39.46 76.19
C ILE A 177 -42.61 40.98 76.41
N LEU A 178 -42.51 41.78 75.35
CA LEU A 178 -42.63 43.24 75.42
C LEU A 178 -44.07 43.74 75.62
N LYS A 179 -45.07 42.88 75.39
CA LYS A 179 -46.48 43.21 75.61
C LYS A 179 -46.86 43.15 77.08
N CYS A 180 -47.82 43.97 77.47
CA CYS A 180 -48.36 44.04 78.81
C CYS A 180 -49.12 42.75 79.16
N GLY A 181 -48.78 42.12 80.28
CA GLY A 181 -49.43 40.88 80.74
C GLY A 181 -50.89 41.03 81.23
N VAL A 182 -51.49 42.21 81.12
CA VAL A 182 -52.90 42.45 81.49
C VAL A 182 -53.79 42.50 80.25
N CYS A 183 -53.36 43.20 79.19
CA CYS A 183 -54.14 43.29 77.95
C CYS A 183 -53.58 42.45 76.80
N PHE A 184 -52.36 41.89 76.95
CA PHE A 184 -51.65 41.09 75.94
C PHE A 184 -51.48 41.74 74.56
N ASP A 185 -51.59 43.08 74.52
CA ASP A 185 -51.70 43.83 73.27
C ASP A 185 -50.72 45.00 73.23
N ARG A 186 -50.85 45.92 74.19
CA ARG A 186 -50.03 47.14 74.29
C ARG A 186 -48.65 46.86 74.89
N PRO A 187 -47.61 47.63 74.51
CA PRO A 187 -46.29 47.49 75.10
C PRO A 187 -46.28 47.82 76.59
N LYS A 188 -45.25 47.33 77.27
CA LYS A 188 -44.91 47.71 78.64
C LYS A 188 -44.32 49.14 78.63
N GLU A 189 -45.01 50.06 79.27
CA GLU A 189 -44.67 51.50 79.27
C GLU A 189 -44.45 52.06 80.69
N VAL A 190 -44.92 51.33 81.71
CA VAL A 190 -44.81 51.75 83.11
C VAL A 190 -44.31 50.60 83.97
N VAL A 191 -43.57 50.95 85.02
CA VAL A 191 -43.10 50.04 86.06
C VAL A 191 -43.68 50.44 87.41
N ILE A 192 -44.07 49.45 88.19
CA ILE A 192 -44.43 49.64 89.60
C ILE A 192 -43.15 49.50 90.44
N THR A 193 -42.62 50.59 90.98
CA THR A 193 -41.30 50.64 91.63
C THR A 193 -41.21 49.82 92.93
N LYS A 194 -42.35 49.39 93.48
CA LYS A 194 -42.41 48.53 94.67
C LYS A 194 -42.12 47.05 94.39
N CYS A 195 -42.43 46.58 93.18
CA CYS A 195 -42.29 45.17 92.82
C CYS A 195 -41.68 44.94 91.42
N PHE A 196 -41.30 46.03 90.73
CA PHE A 196 -40.64 46.05 89.42
C PHE A 196 -41.38 45.34 88.29
N HIS A 197 -42.68 45.06 88.45
CA HIS A 197 -43.50 44.54 87.36
C HIS A 197 -43.87 45.65 86.37
N LEU A 198 -43.77 45.33 85.07
CA LEU A 198 -44.02 46.25 83.97
C LEU A 198 -45.34 45.95 83.25
N PHE A 199 -46.06 47.00 82.89
CA PHE A 199 -47.37 46.94 82.25
C PHE A 199 -47.59 48.13 81.30
N CYS A 200 -48.71 48.11 80.59
CA CYS A 200 -49.13 49.26 79.78
C CYS A 200 -49.63 50.39 80.70
N SER A 201 -49.40 51.65 80.31
CA SER A 201 -49.83 52.84 81.06
C SER A 201 -51.33 52.81 81.36
N LEU A 202 -52.15 52.59 80.32
CA LEU A 202 -53.61 52.46 80.39
C LEU A 202 -54.10 51.38 81.36
N CYS A 203 -53.37 50.28 81.48
CA CYS A 203 -53.74 49.13 82.30
C CYS A 203 -53.60 49.45 83.79
N ILE A 204 -52.50 50.13 84.14
CA ILE A 204 -52.21 50.51 85.52
C ILE A 204 -53.01 51.75 85.92
N GLN A 205 -53.18 52.70 85.01
CA GLN A 205 -54.04 53.86 85.24
C GLN A 205 -55.49 53.42 85.55
N ARG A 206 -56.05 52.50 84.76
CA ARG A 206 -57.39 51.95 85.03
C ARG A 206 -57.49 51.30 86.40
N ASN A 207 -56.49 50.53 86.83
CA ASN A 207 -56.47 49.93 88.17
C ASN A 207 -56.46 50.97 89.29
N LEU A 208 -55.73 52.08 89.11
CA LEU A 208 -55.68 53.18 90.07
C LEU A 208 -57.02 53.94 90.15
N GLU A 209 -57.67 54.17 89.00
CA GLU A 209 -58.98 54.81 88.89
C GLU A 209 -60.07 54.02 89.62
N ILE A 210 -60.11 52.69 89.44
CA ILE A 210 -61.07 51.80 90.13
C ILE A 210 -60.66 51.48 91.59
N ARG A 211 -59.64 52.16 92.13
CA ARG A 211 -59.06 51.97 93.47
C ARG A 211 -58.56 50.54 93.75
N HIS A 212 -58.29 49.76 92.72
CA HIS A 212 -57.70 48.42 92.83
C HIS A 212 -56.16 48.52 92.93
N ARG A 213 -55.71 48.98 94.10
CA ARG A 213 -54.31 49.32 94.41
C ARG A 213 -53.42 48.10 94.71
N LYS A 214 -53.47 47.08 93.86
CA LYS A 214 -52.64 45.87 93.93
C LYS A 214 -52.05 45.57 92.57
N CYS A 215 -50.75 45.26 92.51
CA CYS A 215 -50.05 44.92 91.28
C CYS A 215 -50.73 43.73 90.58
N PRO A 216 -51.07 43.81 89.28
CA PRO A 216 -51.68 42.70 88.55
C PRO A 216 -50.81 41.43 88.47
N GLY A 217 -49.48 41.58 88.54
CA GLY A 217 -48.54 40.46 88.43
C GLY A 217 -48.30 39.70 89.74
N CYS A 218 -48.28 40.41 90.88
CA CYS A 218 -47.86 39.81 92.16
C CYS A 218 -48.71 40.23 93.38
N GLY A 219 -49.72 41.07 93.19
CA GLY A 219 -50.62 41.51 94.27
C GLY A 219 -50.04 42.53 95.25
N THR A 220 -48.77 42.94 95.12
CA THR A 220 -48.13 43.95 95.99
C THR A 220 -48.90 45.28 95.92
N PRO A 221 -49.22 45.90 97.07
CA PRO A 221 -49.93 47.17 97.09
C PRO A 221 -49.07 48.31 96.53
N PHE A 222 -49.67 49.20 95.73
CA PHE A 222 -48.98 50.34 95.12
C PHE A 222 -49.91 51.57 94.98
N GLY A 223 -49.34 52.77 94.97
CA GLY A 223 -50.05 54.02 94.71
C GLY A 223 -49.58 54.75 93.44
N GLN A 224 -50.20 55.89 93.11
CA GLN A 224 -49.82 56.71 91.95
C GLN A 224 -48.33 57.08 91.95
N ASN A 225 -47.77 57.37 93.12
CA ASN A 225 -46.36 57.77 93.28
C ASN A 225 -45.37 56.62 93.02
N ASP A 226 -45.86 55.37 93.04
CA ASP A 226 -45.05 54.17 92.81
C ASP A 226 -45.07 53.73 91.33
N VAL A 227 -45.75 54.47 90.46
CA VAL A 227 -45.77 54.21 89.02
C VAL A 227 -44.81 55.16 88.33
N ARG A 228 -43.85 54.61 87.59
CA ARG A 228 -42.90 55.37 86.78
C ARG A 228 -43.02 54.95 85.32
N GLU A 229 -42.90 55.90 84.41
CA GLU A 229 -42.77 55.61 82.99
C GLU A 229 -41.41 54.99 82.69
N VAL A 230 -41.41 54.00 81.80
CA VAL A 230 -40.23 53.32 81.31
C VAL A 230 -40.31 53.31 79.78
N LYS A 231 -39.20 53.68 79.14
CA LYS A 231 -39.02 53.51 77.70
C LYS A 231 -38.21 52.23 77.49
N ILE A 232 -38.82 51.25 76.83
CA ILE A 232 -38.22 49.96 76.48
C ILE A 232 -37.91 49.95 74.99
#